data_AF-A0A135SSE5-F1
#
_entry.id   AF-A0A135SSE5-F1
#
_cell.length_a   1.000
_cell.length_b   1.000
_cell.length_c   1.000
_cell.angle_alpha   90.00
_cell.angle_beta   90.00
_cell.angle_gamma   90.00
#
_symmetry.space_group_name_H-M   'P 1'
#
loop_
_entity.id
_entity.type
_entity.pdbx_description
1 polymer ?
#
loop_
_entity_poly.entity_id
_entity_poly.type
_entity_poly.pdbx_seq_one_letter_code
_entity_poly.pdbx_strand_id
1 'polypeptide(L)'
;MRYSLNIIALAALASAAPTTTAPMDFDAIMGAAAPTLTGPPALATGQTGVYDAAAASSSAAAAVTGVASASATQSVAARGLDKRTFCFFGFCWGSPSTTSSAKTTSICTTSTTPAAVTTPKTTAPVTTSAVTTATAATITTAPTAPSTCTPVSWTNTFAFTTASGCAEPFEVGTYCGFINPEDPCAVQPDGYGTQVQPDTVEAFQSFAQFHKEAQSAANPSGYANTFKDLSAAVNANSYLGLYTLKSYDVAACAAKCDATNLCTGINIYVERDPSINPSGCSCTNPASISNYKCTLWGSGVDKAAAVNTGQTRDGFQVVITGSNGYEKTNTTTPTTPSGWTNPQGCGGVVHSHPSTCMGQKFFPGPFDASLCATYAAAQNAQNSKSVGLSSWASFFGYSPLKCNFFNAFMVKQNGIAKGTYCSLFTQQYNPSAASYTPSFSAGFSWSIESSWSFCSK
;
A
#
# COMPACT_ATOMS: atom_id res chain seq x y z
N MET A 1 -14.06 -74.88 -2.09
CA MET A 1 -13.59 -73.89 -3.10
C MET A 1 -14.76 -73.00 -3.51
N ARG A 2 -14.90 -71.80 -2.93
CA ARG A 2 -15.52 -70.62 -3.58
C ARG A 2 -14.94 -69.37 -2.93
N TYR A 3 -14.56 -68.44 -3.79
CA TYR A 3 -13.76 -67.25 -3.52
C TYR A 3 -14.52 -66.15 -2.78
N SER A 4 -13.72 -65.34 -2.08
CA SER A 4 -13.95 -64.07 -1.41
C SER A 4 -14.60 -63.00 -2.29
N LEU A 5 -15.31 -62.04 -1.67
CA LEU A 5 -15.10 -60.60 -1.91
C LEU A 5 -15.80 -59.76 -0.84
N ASN A 6 -14.98 -59.12 0.00
CA ASN A 6 -15.36 -58.08 0.94
C ASN A 6 -15.59 -56.76 0.18
N ILE A 7 -16.66 -56.03 0.50
CA ILE A 7 -16.75 -54.59 0.19
C ILE A 7 -17.16 -53.87 1.48
N ILE A 8 -16.18 -53.15 2.05
CA ILE A 8 -16.36 -52.20 3.15
C ILE A 8 -16.82 -50.88 2.50
N ALA A 9 -18.03 -50.43 2.81
CA ALA A 9 -18.52 -49.11 2.42
C ALA A 9 -18.07 -48.06 3.46
N LEU A 10 -17.10 -47.23 3.09
CA LEU A 10 -16.71 -46.04 3.85
C LEU A 10 -17.68 -44.90 3.50
N ALA A 11 -18.54 -44.51 4.43
CA ALA A 11 -19.37 -43.32 4.33
C ALA A 11 -18.50 -42.08 4.60
N ALA A 12 -18.11 -41.37 3.56
CA ALA A 12 -17.50 -40.05 3.68
C ALA A 12 -18.60 -39.00 3.89
N LEU A 13 -18.74 -38.49 5.12
CA LEU A 13 -19.42 -37.22 5.36
C LEU A 13 -18.57 -36.09 4.79
N ALA A 14 -18.85 -35.69 3.56
CA ALA A 14 -18.37 -34.42 3.03
C ALA A 14 -19.24 -33.31 3.63
N SER A 15 -18.71 -32.60 4.63
CA SER A 15 -19.24 -31.31 5.02
C SER A 15 -19.14 -30.36 3.82
N ALA A 16 -20.26 -30.07 3.17
CA ALA A 16 -20.34 -29.02 2.17
C ALA A 16 -20.12 -27.68 2.87
N ALA A 17 -18.88 -27.17 2.83
CA ALA A 17 -18.62 -25.77 3.13
C ALA A 17 -19.26 -24.91 2.03
N PRO A 18 -19.92 -23.79 2.36
CA PRO A 18 -20.51 -22.92 1.34
C PRO A 18 -19.38 -22.24 0.56
N THR A 19 -19.19 -22.61 -0.71
CA THR A 19 -18.32 -21.87 -1.65
C THR A 19 -19.04 -20.61 -2.12
N THR A 20 -19.18 -19.63 -1.24
CA THR A 20 -19.43 -18.23 -1.63
C THR A 20 -18.07 -17.55 -1.67
N THR A 21 -17.43 -17.54 -2.84
CA THR A 21 -16.17 -16.82 -3.02
C THR A 21 -16.41 -15.36 -2.73
N ALA A 22 -15.77 -14.82 -1.70
CA ALA A 22 -15.88 -13.43 -1.35
C ALA A 22 -15.44 -12.57 -2.54
N PRO A 23 -16.05 -11.39 -2.79
CA PRO A 23 -15.64 -10.46 -3.84
C PRO A 23 -14.28 -9.80 -3.57
N MET A 24 -13.51 -10.31 -2.62
CA MET A 24 -12.11 -10.01 -2.40
C MET A 24 -11.36 -11.31 -2.09
N ASP A 25 -10.29 -11.53 -2.83
CA ASP A 25 -9.30 -12.56 -2.56
C ASP A 25 -8.32 -12.05 -1.48
N PHE A 26 -8.56 -12.43 -0.23
CA PHE A 26 -7.70 -12.05 0.91
C PHE A 26 -6.32 -12.69 0.84
N ASP A 27 -6.21 -13.91 0.28
CA ASP A 27 -4.93 -14.60 0.14
C ASP A 27 -4.04 -13.88 -0.87
N ALA A 28 -4.62 -13.37 -1.96
CA ALA A 28 -3.90 -12.52 -2.92
C ALA A 28 -3.39 -11.21 -2.30
N ILE A 29 -4.12 -10.63 -1.32
CA ILE A 29 -3.67 -9.43 -0.62
C ILE A 29 -2.51 -9.75 0.33
N MET A 30 -2.63 -10.84 1.10
CA MET A 30 -1.60 -11.27 2.04
C MET A 30 -0.34 -11.80 1.35
N GLY A 31 -0.49 -12.42 0.17
CA GLY A 31 0.61 -12.94 -0.63
C GLY A 31 1.30 -11.89 -1.52
N ALA A 32 0.75 -10.66 -1.62
CA ALA A 32 1.36 -9.61 -2.40
C ALA A 32 2.61 -9.05 -1.70
N ALA A 33 3.71 -8.93 -2.44
CA ALA A 33 4.91 -8.29 -1.95
C ALA A 33 4.60 -6.83 -1.58
N ALA A 34 5.00 -6.42 -0.36
CA ALA A 34 4.89 -5.02 0.03
C ALA A 34 5.76 -4.14 -0.89
N PRO A 35 5.41 -2.85 -1.06
CA PRO A 35 6.29 -1.90 -1.73
C PRO A 35 7.66 -1.86 -1.06
N THR A 36 8.69 -1.48 -1.81
CA THR A 36 10.07 -1.40 -1.32
C THR A 36 10.21 -0.46 -0.12
N LEU A 37 9.33 0.53 0.00
CA LEU A 37 9.30 1.50 1.08
C LEU A 37 7.89 1.60 1.66
N THR A 38 7.78 1.35 2.97
CA THR A 38 6.53 1.52 3.74
C THR A 38 6.59 2.69 4.72
N GLY A 39 7.65 3.48 4.64
CA GLY A 39 7.95 4.63 5.47
C GLY A 39 9.34 5.19 5.11
N PRO A 40 9.74 6.30 5.75
CA PRO A 40 11.05 6.89 5.50
C PRO A 40 12.20 5.95 5.91
N PRO A 41 13.25 5.80 5.07
CA PRO A 41 14.49 5.15 5.49
C PRO A 41 15.12 5.84 6.69
N ALA A 42 15.93 5.10 7.44
CA ALA A 42 16.55 5.58 8.67
C ALA A 42 17.29 6.93 8.53
N LEU A 43 18.10 7.12 7.49
CA LEU A 43 18.92 8.31 7.31
C LEU A 43 18.28 9.36 6.38
N ALA A 44 17.00 9.17 6.03
CA ALA A 44 16.34 10.08 5.11
C ALA A 44 16.10 11.45 5.77
N THR A 45 16.71 12.49 5.18
CA THR A 45 16.47 13.90 5.52
C THR A 45 15.44 14.54 4.58
N GLY A 46 15.22 13.92 3.42
CA GLY A 46 14.15 14.23 2.48
C GLY A 46 14.02 13.11 1.45
N GLN A 47 12.80 12.90 0.95
CA GLN A 47 12.52 11.86 -0.03
C GLN A 47 11.31 12.23 -0.87
N THR A 48 11.44 12.14 -2.19
CA THR A 48 10.36 12.40 -3.14
C THR A 48 10.37 11.34 -4.23
N GLY A 49 9.29 11.23 -5.01
CA GLY A 49 9.23 10.27 -6.12
C GLY A 49 9.26 8.80 -5.68
N VAL A 50 8.77 8.49 -4.47
CA VAL A 50 8.75 7.11 -3.93
C VAL A 50 7.87 6.17 -4.76
N TYR A 51 6.77 6.69 -5.31
CA TYR A 51 5.84 5.93 -6.13
C TYR A 51 6.08 6.17 -7.62
N ASP A 52 6.41 5.10 -8.36
CA ASP A 52 6.51 5.09 -9.81
C ASP A 52 5.17 4.63 -10.43
N ALA A 53 4.37 5.62 -10.85
CA ALA A 53 3.08 5.36 -11.48
C ALA A 53 3.18 4.61 -12.82
N ALA A 54 4.29 4.75 -13.56
CA ALA A 54 4.49 4.08 -14.84
C ALA A 54 4.83 2.60 -14.64
N ALA A 55 5.69 2.28 -13.67
CA ALA A 55 5.98 0.90 -13.28
C ALA A 55 4.73 0.20 -12.70
N ALA A 56 3.95 0.91 -11.87
CA ALA A 56 2.69 0.39 -11.34
C ALA A 56 1.67 0.11 -12.47
N SER A 57 1.52 1.04 -13.42
CA SER A 57 0.65 0.85 -14.60
C SER A 57 1.11 -0.33 -15.47
N SER A 58 2.42 -0.49 -15.66
CA SER A 58 2.99 -1.63 -16.39
C SER A 58 2.68 -2.96 -15.69
N SER A 59 2.76 -2.99 -14.37
CA SER A 59 2.38 -4.15 -13.55
C SER A 59 0.89 -4.45 -13.64
N ALA A 60 0.04 -3.42 -13.73
CA ALA A 60 -1.40 -3.58 -13.93
C ALA A 60 -1.76 -4.16 -15.29
N ALA A 61 -1.08 -3.73 -16.36
CA ALA A 61 -1.23 -4.33 -17.68
C ALA A 61 -0.74 -5.79 -17.71
N ALA A 62 0.40 -6.08 -17.08
CA ALA A 62 0.99 -7.41 -17.03
C ALA A 62 0.18 -8.42 -16.18
N ALA A 63 -0.73 -7.94 -15.32
CA ALA A 63 -1.64 -8.80 -14.57
C ALA A 63 -2.61 -9.59 -15.47
N VAL A 64 -2.80 -9.17 -16.72
CA VAL A 64 -3.60 -9.87 -17.72
C VAL A 64 -2.77 -10.98 -18.36
N THR A 65 -2.98 -12.22 -17.91
CA THR A 65 -2.26 -13.40 -18.42
C THR A 65 -3.01 -14.16 -19.51
N GLY A 66 -4.28 -13.81 -19.76
CA GLY A 66 -5.13 -14.53 -20.71
C GLY A 66 -6.48 -13.87 -20.94
N VAL A 67 -7.29 -14.54 -21.76
CA VAL A 67 -8.67 -14.14 -22.03
C VAL A 67 -9.51 -14.40 -20.79
N ALA A 68 -10.33 -13.44 -20.41
CA ALA A 68 -11.25 -13.55 -19.28
C ALA A 68 -12.65 -13.13 -19.69
N SER A 69 -13.65 -13.94 -19.32
CA SER A 69 -15.06 -13.63 -19.54
C SER A 69 -15.82 -13.62 -18.23
N ALA A 70 -16.90 -12.84 -18.16
CA ALA A 70 -17.87 -13.03 -17.09
C ALA A 70 -18.41 -14.46 -17.10
N SER A 71 -18.59 -15.04 -15.92
CA SER A 71 -19.27 -16.33 -15.78
C SER A 71 -20.73 -16.16 -16.20
N ALA A 72 -21.07 -16.55 -17.42
CA ALA A 72 -22.45 -16.62 -17.87
C ALA A 72 -23.20 -17.79 -17.19
N THR A 73 -23.22 -17.83 -15.86
CA THR A 73 -24.07 -18.76 -15.11
C THR A 73 -25.44 -18.12 -14.94
N GLN A 74 -26.21 -18.14 -16.03
CA GLN A 74 -27.68 -18.19 -16.15
C GLN A 74 -28.17 -17.46 -17.42
N SER A 75 -27.87 -17.98 -18.62
CA SER A 75 -28.75 -17.76 -19.79
C SER A 75 -28.39 -18.57 -21.05
N VAL A 76 -27.85 -19.80 -20.95
CA VAL A 76 -27.86 -20.71 -22.13
C VAL A 76 -28.15 -22.17 -21.79
N ALA A 77 -27.83 -22.65 -20.58
CA ALA A 77 -28.12 -24.05 -20.19
C ALA A 77 -29.57 -24.33 -19.74
N ALA A 78 -30.52 -23.40 -19.90
CA ALA A 78 -31.93 -23.64 -19.55
C ALA A 78 -32.95 -22.91 -20.44
N ARG A 79 -32.58 -22.51 -21.68
CA ARG A 79 -33.58 -22.22 -22.72
C ARG A 79 -33.65 -23.39 -23.68
N GLY A 80 -34.15 -24.53 -23.20
CA GLY A 80 -34.73 -25.62 -23.99
C GLY A 80 -34.06 -25.92 -25.35
N LEU A 81 -32.74 -26.07 -25.38
CA LEU A 81 -32.05 -26.58 -26.58
C LEU A 81 -32.28 -28.08 -26.77
N ASP A 82 -32.71 -28.80 -25.72
CA ASP A 82 -33.17 -30.21 -25.79
C ASP A 82 -34.48 -30.41 -26.56
N LYS A 83 -35.04 -29.35 -27.19
CA LYS A 83 -36.27 -29.45 -28.00
C LYS A 83 -36.15 -28.93 -29.42
N ARG A 84 -34.96 -28.63 -29.92
CA ARG A 84 -34.79 -28.22 -31.32
C ARG A 84 -34.14 -29.33 -32.13
N THR A 85 -34.99 -30.20 -32.64
CA THR A 85 -34.65 -31.08 -33.77
C THR A 85 -34.19 -30.21 -34.93
N PHE A 86 -32.91 -30.28 -35.30
CA PHE A 86 -32.42 -29.67 -36.53
C PHE A 86 -32.81 -30.57 -37.70
N CYS A 87 -33.62 -30.03 -38.60
CA CYS A 87 -33.98 -30.69 -39.85
C CYS A 87 -33.49 -29.82 -41.01
N PHE A 88 -32.70 -30.40 -41.90
CA PHE A 88 -32.23 -29.76 -43.12
C PHE A 88 -32.65 -30.65 -44.30
N PHE A 89 -33.36 -30.11 -45.28
CA PHE A 89 -33.91 -30.87 -46.43
C PHE A 89 -34.67 -32.15 -46.03
N GLY A 90 -35.56 -32.07 -45.04
CA GLY A 90 -36.47 -33.18 -44.70
C GLY A 90 -35.85 -34.35 -43.93
N PHE A 91 -34.57 -34.30 -43.57
CA PHE A 91 -33.93 -35.30 -42.69
C PHE A 91 -33.54 -34.68 -41.35
N CYS A 92 -33.95 -35.35 -40.27
CA CYS A 92 -33.67 -34.95 -38.88
C CYS A 92 -32.73 -35.99 -38.25
N TRP A 93 -31.59 -35.57 -37.70
CA TRP A 93 -30.62 -36.46 -37.04
C TRP A 93 -30.56 -36.13 -35.55
N GLY A 94 -30.85 -37.11 -34.69
CA GLY A 94 -30.64 -37.04 -33.24
C GLY A 94 -29.45 -37.90 -32.83
N SER A 95 -28.60 -37.41 -31.92
CA SER A 95 -27.56 -38.21 -31.26
C SER A 95 -27.85 -38.35 -29.76
N PRO A 96 -27.55 -39.49 -29.14
CA PRO A 96 -27.92 -39.78 -27.75
C PRO A 96 -26.95 -39.12 -26.76
N SER A 97 -27.52 -38.61 -25.67
CA SER A 97 -26.84 -37.94 -24.57
C SER A 97 -26.07 -38.92 -23.68
N THR A 98 -24.77 -38.72 -23.50
CA THR A 98 -24.02 -39.24 -22.35
C THR A 98 -23.78 -38.13 -21.34
N THR A 99 -24.41 -38.24 -20.18
CA THR A 99 -24.29 -37.30 -19.06
C THR A 99 -22.98 -37.54 -18.31
N SER A 100 -22.05 -36.59 -18.40
CA SER A 100 -20.89 -36.50 -17.52
C SER A 100 -21.08 -35.29 -16.61
N SER A 101 -21.42 -35.53 -15.34
CA SER A 101 -21.58 -34.50 -14.32
C SER A 101 -20.21 -33.92 -13.96
N ALA A 102 -19.89 -32.73 -14.45
CA ALA A 102 -18.71 -31.97 -14.03
C ALA A 102 -19.08 -31.07 -12.85
N LYS A 103 -18.43 -31.29 -11.72
CA LYS A 103 -18.60 -30.57 -10.46
C LYS A 103 -18.17 -29.10 -10.67
N THR A 104 -19.13 -28.17 -10.54
CA THR A 104 -18.96 -26.73 -10.75
C THR A 104 -18.34 -26.05 -9.53
N THR A 105 -17.21 -25.37 -9.71
CA THR A 105 -16.62 -24.48 -8.70
C THR A 105 -16.80 -23.03 -9.17
N SER A 106 -17.63 -22.28 -8.47
CA SER A 106 -17.91 -20.85 -8.71
C SER A 106 -16.87 -19.99 -7.98
N ILE A 107 -15.80 -19.55 -8.65
CA ILE A 107 -14.75 -18.78 -7.97
C ILE A 107 -14.11 -17.73 -8.93
N CYS A 108 -14.26 -16.43 -8.62
CA CYS A 108 -13.37 -15.36 -9.11
C CYS A 108 -12.07 -15.46 -8.29
N THR A 109 -11.13 -16.35 -8.65
CA THR A 109 -9.76 -16.32 -8.11
C THR A 109 -8.75 -16.78 -9.16
N THR A 110 -7.66 -16.03 -9.31
CA THR A 110 -6.39 -16.52 -9.86
C THR A 110 -5.51 -16.98 -8.70
N SER A 111 -5.28 -18.28 -8.56
CA SER A 111 -4.45 -18.84 -7.48
C SER A 111 -2.96 -18.80 -7.82
N THR A 112 -2.14 -18.19 -6.97
CA THR A 112 -0.68 -18.38 -6.92
C THR A 112 -0.26 -18.55 -5.46
N THR A 113 0.32 -19.70 -5.13
CA THR A 113 0.78 -20.10 -3.79
C THR A 113 2.23 -19.69 -3.51
N PRO A 114 2.53 -19.02 -2.38
CA PRO A 114 3.87 -19.00 -1.79
C PRO A 114 3.93 -19.65 -0.39
N ALA A 115 5.08 -20.25 -0.09
CA ALA A 115 5.40 -21.03 1.12
C ALA A 115 5.80 -20.18 2.32
N ALA A 116 5.50 -20.67 3.54
CA ALA A 116 5.66 -19.99 4.82
C ALA A 116 7.02 -20.22 5.49
N VAL A 117 7.51 -19.23 6.25
CA VAL A 117 8.60 -19.35 7.24
C VAL A 117 8.20 -18.62 8.52
N THR A 118 8.38 -19.29 9.66
CA THR A 118 8.04 -18.85 11.03
C THR A 118 9.29 -18.55 11.85
N THR A 119 9.24 -17.60 12.81
CA THR A 119 9.77 -17.73 14.20
C THR A 119 9.52 -16.47 15.05
N PRO A 120 9.57 -16.57 16.41
CA PRO A 120 8.84 -15.69 17.33
C PRO A 120 9.67 -14.74 18.23
N LYS A 121 8.90 -13.86 18.86
CA LYS A 121 9.12 -12.69 19.75
C LYS A 121 9.54 -13.02 21.20
N THR A 122 10.32 -12.14 21.85
CA THR A 122 10.27 -11.91 23.32
C THR A 122 10.73 -10.50 23.73
N THR A 123 10.42 -10.09 24.98
CA THR A 123 10.11 -8.72 25.46
C THR A 123 10.83 -8.30 26.76
N ALA A 124 10.97 -6.97 26.96
CA ALA A 124 10.94 -6.15 28.22
C ALA A 124 12.14 -6.20 29.21
N PRO A 125 12.27 -5.30 30.26
CA PRO A 125 11.67 -3.99 30.57
C PRO A 125 12.62 -2.84 31.09
N VAL A 126 12.10 -1.61 30.95
CA VAL A 126 12.12 -0.32 31.71
C VAL A 126 12.92 -0.15 33.03
N THR A 127 13.59 1.02 33.18
CA THR A 127 13.59 1.86 34.40
C THR A 127 13.95 3.34 34.10
N THR A 128 13.13 4.26 34.63
CA THR A 128 13.13 5.72 34.49
C THR A 128 14.03 6.44 35.52
N SER A 129 14.56 7.62 35.19
CA SER A 129 14.77 8.73 36.15
C SER A 129 15.02 10.08 35.47
N ALA A 130 14.48 11.13 36.09
CA ALA A 130 14.34 12.51 35.63
C ALA A 130 15.65 13.32 35.60
N VAL A 131 15.67 14.43 34.83
CA VAL A 131 16.31 15.72 35.19
C VAL A 131 15.98 16.81 34.15
N THR A 132 16.23 18.05 34.55
CA THR A 132 15.80 19.40 34.13
C THR A 132 16.33 19.96 32.80
N THR A 133 15.47 20.81 32.23
CA THR A 133 15.55 21.58 30.98
C THR A 133 16.52 22.77 31.00
N ALA A 134 17.31 22.95 29.93
CA ALA A 134 18.01 24.20 29.61
C ALA A 134 17.76 24.59 28.14
N THR A 135 17.45 25.86 27.93
CA THR A 135 16.99 26.46 26.67
C THR A 135 18.12 26.58 25.64
N ALA A 136 17.77 26.41 24.36
CA ALA A 136 18.67 26.32 23.21
C ALA A 136 19.63 27.51 23.03
N ALA A 137 20.91 27.21 22.82
CA ALA A 137 21.92 28.13 22.33
C ALA A 137 22.11 27.97 20.81
N THR A 138 22.02 29.08 20.09
CA THR A 138 22.34 29.21 18.66
C THR A 138 23.86 29.07 18.47
N ILE A 139 24.32 28.09 17.68
CA ILE A 139 25.76 27.91 17.34
C ILE A 139 25.97 28.14 15.83
N THR A 140 26.94 29.00 15.52
CA THR A 140 27.24 29.55 14.17
C THR A 140 28.51 28.94 13.55
N THR A 141 28.81 27.68 13.83
CA THR A 141 29.99 26.98 13.27
C THR A 141 29.55 25.73 12.52
N ALA A 142 30.06 25.55 11.30
CA ALA A 142 29.83 24.34 10.51
C ALA A 142 30.15 23.11 11.38
N PRO A 143 29.23 22.12 11.49
CA PRO A 143 29.44 20.99 12.37
C PRO A 143 30.61 20.16 11.85
N THR A 144 31.60 19.94 12.70
CA THR A 144 32.76 19.06 12.44
C THR A 144 32.61 17.80 13.28
N ALA A 145 33.00 16.66 12.71
CA ALA A 145 33.05 15.41 13.46
C ALA A 145 33.93 15.60 14.72
N PRO A 146 33.50 15.16 15.91
CA PRO A 146 34.31 15.21 17.11
C PRO A 146 35.66 14.53 16.90
N SER A 147 36.75 15.06 17.48
CA SER A 147 38.09 14.47 17.38
C SER A 147 38.19 13.04 17.95
N THR A 148 37.17 12.59 18.69
CA THR A 148 37.04 11.23 19.23
C THR A 148 36.38 10.25 18.26
N CYS A 149 35.76 10.72 17.17
CA CYS A 149 35.13 9.90 16.16
C CYS A 149 36.14 9.48 15.10
N THR A 150 36.51 8.21 15.11
CA THR A 150 37.29 7.57 14.07
C THR A 150 36.45 6.49 13.41
N PRO A 151 36.36 6.45 12.07
CA PRO A 151 35.75 5.34 11.36
C PRO A 151 36.43 4.03 11.77
N VAL A 152 35.66 3.06 12.26
CA VAL A 152 36.17 1.72 12.55
C VAL A 152 36.12 0.89 11.28
N SER A 153 37.29 0.47 10.79
CA SER A 153 37.52 -0.46 9.67
C SER A 153 36.34 -0.61 8.70
N TRP A 154 36.02 0.48 8.01
CA TRP A 154 34.96 0.53 7.00
C TRP A 154 35.58 0.59 5.60
N THR A 155 34.99 -0.14 4.67
CA THR A 155 35.36 -0.08 3.25
C THR A 155 34.27 0.67 2.51
N ASN A 156 34.60 1.83 1.95
CA ASN A 156 33.66 2.57 1.10
C ASN A 156 33.39 1.78 -0.18
N THR A 157 32.13 1.45 -0.45
CA THR A 157 31.69 0.77 -1.68
C THR A 157 31.20 1.73 -2.78
N PHE A 158 31.11 3.02 -2.50
CA PHE A 158 30.74 4.04 -3.47
C PHE A 158 31.90 4.38 -4.41
N ALA A 159 31.58 4.73 -5.65
CA ALA A 159 32.57 5.15 -6.64
C ALA A 159 32.91 6.64 -6.44
N PHE A 160 34.19 6.98 -6.48
CA PHE A 160 34.68 8.36 -6.34
C PHE A 160 35.23 8.90 -7.67
N THR A 161 35.13 10.22 -7.83
CA THR A 161 35.72 10.98 -8.93
C THR A 161 36.45 12.20 -8.39
N THR A 162 37.27 12.82 -9.24
CA THR A 162 38.03 14.03 -8.94
C THR A 162 37.72 15.10 -9.99
N ALA A 163 37.65 16.36 -9.57
CA ALA A 163 37.52 17.51 -10.48
C ALA A 163 38.54 18.60 -10.12
N SER A 164 39.00 19.35 -11.11
CA SER A 164 39.97 20.43 -10.88
C SER A 164 39.34 21.51 -9.98
N GLY A 165 40.03 21.86 -8.88
CA GLY A 165 39.54 22.82 -7.89
C GLY A 165 38.89 22.19 -6.65
N CYS A 166 38.81 20.87 -6.60
CA CYS A 166 38.28 20.15 -5.44
C CYS A 166 39.45 19.62 -4.61
N ALA A 167 39.44 19.92 -3.31
CA ALA A 167 40.53 19.57 -2.41
C ALA A 167 40.65 18.05 -2.19
N GLU A 168 39.53 17.34 -2.28
CA GLU A 168 39.42 15.89 -2.04
C GLU A 168 38.53 15.24 -3.13
N PRO A 169 38.71 13.93 -3.41
CA PRO A 169 37.77 13.15 -4.22
C PRO A 169 36.34 13.19 -3.65
N PHE A 170 35.33 13.15 -4.52
CA PHE A 170 33.91 13.17 -4.15
C PHE A 170 33.14 12.06 -4.88
N GLU A 171 31.96 11.68 -4.37
CA GLU A 171 31.19 10.58 -4.94
C GLU A 171 30.69 10.87 -6.36
N VAL A 172 30.75 9.87 -7.24
CA VAL A 172 30.28 9.98 -8.62
C VAL A 172 28.80 10.38 -8.63
N GLY A 173 28.48 11.46 -9.36
CA GLY A 173 27.11 11.99 -9.43
C GLY A 173 26.81 13.07 -8.39
N THR A 174 27.78 13.44 -7.56
CA THR A 174 27.65 14.51 -6.56
C THR A 174 28.54 15.73 -6.91
N TYR A 175 28.73 16.66 -5.97
CA TYR A 175 29.53 17.87 -6.16
C TYR A 175 30.64 17.99 -5.12
N CYS A 176 31.61 18.86 -5.37
CA CYS A 176 32.76 19.02 -4.48
C CYS A 176 32.35 19.53 -3.09
N GLY A 177 32.79 18.83 -2.06
CA GLY A 177 32.39 19.09 -0.66
C GLY A 177 31.07 18.44 -0.24
N PHE A 178 30.45 17.62 -1.09
CA PHE A 178 29.38 16.73 -0.67
C PHE A 178 29.90 15.74 0.38
N ILE A 179 29.18 15.66 1.51
CA ILE A 179 29.40 14.65 2.55
C ILE A 179 28.22 13.69 2.44
N ASN A 180 28.52 12.41 2.22
CA ASN A 180 27.48 11.39 2.22
C ASN A 180 27.01 11.17 3.67
N PRO A 181 25.73 11.41 4.00
CA PRO A 181 25.22 11.22 5.36
C PRO A 181 25.25 9.74 5.81
N GLU A 182 25.46 8.79 4.89
CA GLU A 182 25.63 7.37 5.18
C GLU A 182 27.07 6.99 5.50
N ASP A 183 28.05 7.88 5.28
CA ASP A 183 29.44 7.62 5.64
C ASP A 183 29.60 7.54 7.17
N PRO A 184 30.50 6.69 7.68
CA PRO A 184 30.80 6.66 9.10
C PRO A 184 31.21 8.01 9.67
N CYS A 185 30.64 8.37 10.82
CA CYS A 185 30.89 9.65 11.48
C CYS A 185 30.49 10.89 10.65
N ALA A 186 29.75 10.73 9.54
CA ALA A 186 29.30 11.84 8.72
C ALA A 186 28.37 12.76 9.50
N VAL A 187 28.66 14.05 9.45
CA VAL A 187 27.84 15.08 10.06
C VAL A 187 26.45 15.09 9.43
N GLN A 188 25.42 15.00 10.26
CA GLN A 188 24.03 15.09 9.82
C GLN A 188 23.62 16.55 9.72
N PRO A 189 22.65 16.89 8.86
CA PRO A 189 22.06 18.23 8.85
C PRO A 189 21.51 18.61 10.23
N ASP A 190 21.68 19.87 10.63
CA ASP A 190 21.20 20.36 11.92
C ASP A 190 19.68 20.16 12.07
N GLY A 191 19.26 19.78 13.28
CA GLY A 191 17.86 19.74 13.65
C GLY A 191 17.31 21.13 13.93
N TYR A 192 16.07 21.39 13.50
CA TYR A 192 15.39 22.66 13.74
C TYR A 192 14.58 22.68 15.04
N GLY A 193 14.36 21.52 15.66
CA GLY A 193 13.66 21.42 16.94
C GLY A 193 14.53 21.84 18.11
N THR A 194 13.89 22.15 19.24
CA THR A 194 14.59 22.47 20.48
C THR A 194 15.47 21.30 20.91
N GLN A 195 16.73 21.57 21.26
CA GLN A 195 17.61 20.56 21.82
C GLN A 195 17.13 20.17 23.21
N VAL A 196 16.93 18.87 23.45
CA VAL A 196 16.43 18.36 24.72
C VAL A 196 17.58 18.16 25.70
N GLN A 197 17.39 18.64 26.93
CA GLN A 197 18.33 18.40 28.03
C GLN A 197 17.57 17.85 29.25
N PRO A 198 18.08 16.78 29.89
CA PRO A 198 19.27 16.00 29.53
C PRO A 198 19.06 15.23 28.21
N ASP A 199 20.12 15.05 27.42
CA ASP A 199 20.08 14.33 26.14
C ASP A 199 19.94 12.81 26.35
N THR A 200 18.72 12.40 26.70
CA THR A 200 18.31 11.01 26.93
C THR A 200 17.05 10.71 26.13
N VAL A 201 16.80 9.42 25.89
CA VAL A 201 15.60 8.97 25.17
C VAL A 201 14.35 9.33 25.95
N GLU A 202 14.36 9.11 27.26
CA GLU A 202 13.24 9.36 28.15
C GLU A 202 12.91 10.85 28.24
N ALA A 203 13.92 11.70 28.34
CA ALA A 203 13.71 13.16 28.34
C ALA A 203 13.18 13.65 26.99
N PHE A 204 13.67 13.10 25.87
CA PHE A 204 13.17 13.45 24.54
C PHE A 204 11.71 13.05 24.36
N GLN A 205 11.36 11.81 24.69
CA GLN A 205 10.01 11.30 24.53
C GLN A 205 9.00 12.02 25.41
N SER A 206 9.40 12.52 26.59
CA SER A 206 8.54 13.25 27.53
C SER A 206 8.65 14.77 27.44
N PHE A 207 9.35 15.30 26.44
CA PHE A 207 9.64 16.72 26.34
C PHE A 207 8.36 17.54 26.11
N ALA A 208 7.94 18.28 27.14
CA ALA A 208 6.63 18.94 27.18
C ALA A 208 6.36 19.90 26.02
N GLN A 209 7.39 20.53 25.44
CA GLN A 209 7.21 21.44 24.32
C GLN A 209 6.75 20.72 23.05
N PHE A 210 7.32 19.56 22.71
CA PHE A 210 6.90 18.80 21.52
C PHE A 210 5.45 18.33 21.63
N HIS A 211 5.05 17.86 22.81
CA HIS A 211 3.66 17.51 23.10
C HIS A 211 2.73 18.73 22.98
N LYS A 212 3.14 19.89 23.51
CA LYS A 212 2.37 21.13 23.41
C LYS A 212 2.20 21.57 21.96
N GLU A 213 3.26 21.53 21.15
CA GLU A 213 3.22 21.85 19.72
C GLU A 213 2.23 20.92 18.99
N ALA A 214 2.35 19.61 19.20
CA ALA A 214 1.45 18.62 18.62
C ALA A 214 -0.02 18.81 19.05
N GLN A 215 -0.28 19.03 20.33
CA GLN A 215 -1.64 19.21 20.84
C GLN A 215 -2.29 20.51 20.35
N SER A 216 -1.53 21.61 20.35
CA SER A 216 -2.01 22.94 19.94
C SER A 216 -2.07 23.14 18.42
N ALA A 217 -1.46 22.26 17.63
CA ALA A 217 -1.50 22.34 16.18
C ALA A 217 -2.93 22.33 15.64
N ALA A 218 -3.25 23.36 14.86
CA ALA A 218 -4.52 23.50 14.15
C ALA A 218 -4.59 22.55 12.94
N ASN A 219 -5.81 22.19 12.54
CA ASN A 219 -6.02 21.46 11.29
C ASN A 219 -5.75 22.41 10.11
N PRO A 220 -4.97 22.01 9.11
CA PRO A 220 -4.79 22.81 7.91
C PRO A 220 -6.09 22.82 7.09
N SER A 221 -6.25 23.85 6.25
CA SER A 221 -7.44 23.99 5.40
C SER A 221 -7.62 22.76 4.51
N GLY A 222 -8.82 22.20 4.47
CA GLY A 222 -9.12 21.00 3.67
C GLY A 222 -8.63 19.70 4.29
N TYR A 223 -8.17 19.68 5.54
CA TYR A 223 -7.80 18.47 6.26
C TYR A 223 -8.51 18.33 7.61
N ALA A 224 -8.67 17.10 8.05
CA ALA A 224 -9.13 16.72 9.37
C ALA A 224 -8.05 15.91 10.08
N ASN A 225 -7.95 16.13 11.38
CA ASN A 225 -7.05 15.36 12.22
C ASN A 225 -7.61 13.95 12.48
N THR A 226 -6.75 12.93 12.37
CA THR A 226 -7.09 11.53 12.62
C THR A 226 -6.56 11.02 13.96
N PHE A 227 -5.41 11.53 14.38
CA PHE A 227 -4.83 11.30 15.71
C PHE A 227 -3.90 12.46 16.09
N LYS A 228 -3.70 12.65 17.40
CA LYS A 228 -2.75 13.62 17.93
C LYS A 228 -1.79 13.00 18.92
N ASP A 229 -0.60 13.58 18.95
CA ASP A 229 0.40 13.46 20.00
C ASP A 229 0.75 12.01 20.38
N LEU A 230 0.97 11.17 19.37
CA LEU A 230 1.45 9.80 19.56
C LEU A 230 2.99 9.75 19.62
N SER A 231 3.52 8.72 20.26
CA SER A 231 4.96 8.40 20.27
C SER A 231 5.36 7.43 19.15
N ALA A 232 4.66 7.50 18.01
CA ALA A 232 4.92 6.67 16.85
C ALA A 232 4.50 7.39 15.55
N ALA A 233 5.28 7.19 14.49
CA ALA A 233 4.97 7.65 13.13
C ALA A 233 4.22 6.57 12.35
N VAL A 234 3.57 6.99 11.27
CA VAL A 234 2.85 6.09 10.35
C VAL A 234 3.84 5.19 9.59
N ASN A 235 3.46 3.93 9.43
CA ASN A 235 4.10 2.97 8.53
C ASN A 235 3.01 2.19 7.77
N ALA A 236 3.01 2.28 6.44
CA ALA A 236 1.99 1.69 5.57
C ALA A 236 2.50 1.53 4.12
N ASN A 237 1.81 0.73 3.31
CA ASN A 237 2.19 0.49 1.91
C ASN A 237 2.02 1.74 1.01
N SER A 238 1.31 2.76 1.48
CA SER A 238 0.95 3.95 0.71
C SER A 238 1.93 5.11 0.87
N TYR A 239 3.13 4.87 1.40
CA TYR A 239 4.14 5.91 1.60
C TYR A 239 4.55 6.60 0.29
N LEU A 240 4.55 7.94 0.27
CA LEU A 240 4.84 8.75 -0.91
C LEU A 240 6.09 9.64 -0.79
N GLY A 241 6.55 9.92 0.43
CA GLY A 241 7.74 10.74 0.63
C GLY A 241 7.87 11.37 2.02
N LEU A 242 8.98 12.06 2.21
CA LEU A 242 9.40 12.71 3.46
C LEU A 242 9.95 14.10 3.18
N TYR A 243 9.63 15.03 4.07
CA TYR A 243 10.25 16.35 4.17
C TYR A 243 10.65 16.63 5.61
N THR A 244 11.86 17.18 5.81
CA THR A 244 12.23 17.76 7.11
C THR A 244 11.86 19.25 7.10
N LEU A 245 11.09 19.68 8.10
CA LEU A 245 10.58 21.03 8.27
C LEU A 245 11.41 21.82 9.29
N LYS A 246 11.31 23.15 9.21
CA LYS A 246 11.98 24.07 10.14
C LYS A 246 11.24 24.31 11.45
N SER A 247 9.99 23.86 11.53
CA SER A 247 9.11 24.01 12.67
C SER A 247 8.01 22.94 12.60
N TYR A 248 7.23 22.79 13.68
CA TYR A 248 6.03 21.97 13.70
C TYR A 248 4.88 22.65 12.91
N ASP A 249 5.06 22.80 11.59
CA ASP A 249 4.13 23.49 10.70
C ASP A 249 3.29 22.49 9.89
N VAL A 250 2.08 22.22 10.39
CA VAL A 250 1.14 21.29 9.76
C VAL A 250 0.63 21.81 8.42
N ALA A 251 0.50 23.14 8.24
CA ALA A 251 0.04 23.72 6.98
C ALA A 251 1.12 23.60 5.89
N ALA A 252 2.39 23.81 6.24
CA ALA A 252 3.50 23.56 5.32
C ALA A 252 3.58 22.07 4.92
N CYS A 253 3.32 21.15 5.86
CA CYS A 253 3.26 19.72 5.55
C CYS A 253 2.10 19.38 4.60
N ALA A 254 0.91 19.90 4.86
CA ALA A 254 -0.26 19.72 3.99
C ALA A 254 -0.01 20.27 2.57
N ALA A 255 0.64 21.41 2.43
CA ALA A 255 1.00 21.97 1.12
C ALA A 255 1.91 21.03 0.30
N LYS A 256 2.78 20.25 0.96
CA LYS A 256 3.58 19.20 0.28
C LYS A 256 2.69 18.08 -0.25
N CYS A 257 1.69 17.67 0.52
CA CYS A 257 0.70 16.67 0.08
C CYS A 257 -0.16 17.19 -1.08
N ASP A 258 -0.60 18.45 -1.04
CA ASP A 258 -1.40 19.05 -2.12
C ASP A 258 -0.64 19.14 -3.44
N ALA A 259 0.68 19.31 -3.40
CA ALA A 259 1.56 19.30 -4.56
C ALA A 259 1.96 17.88 -5.02
N THR A 260 1.62 16.83 -4.28
CA THR A 260 2.04 15.45 -4.55
C THR A 260 0.87 14.64 -5.09
N ASN A 261 1.04 14.08 -6.29
CA ASN A 261 0.03 13.21 -6.91
C ASN A 261 -0.34 12.05 -5.97
N LEU A 262 -1.62 11.71 -5.95
CA LEU A 262 -2.22 10.66 -5.11
C LEU A 262 -2.14 10.89 -3.59
N CYS A 263 -1.52 11.98 -3.11
CA CYS A 263 -1.44 12.21 -1.66
C CYS A 263 -2.79 12.61 -1.07
N THR A 264 -3.20 11.89 -0.04
CA THR A 264 -4.47 12.05 0.67
C THR A 264 -4.31 12.22 2.18
N GLY A 265 -3.13 11.92 2.71
CA GLY A 265 -2.84 12.05 4.14
C GLY A 265 -1.40 12.47 4.43
N ILE A 266 -1.21 13.08 5.60
CA ILE A 266 0.09 13.49 6.13
C ILE A 266 0.28 12.99 7.55
N ASN A 267 1.51 12.65 7.91
CA ASN A 267 1.91 12.47 9.30
C ASN A 267 3.11 13.36 9.61
N ILE A 268 2.92 14.26 10.57
CA ILE A 268 3.95 15.19 11.07
C ILE A 268 4.33 14.78 12.49
N TYR A 269 5.62 14.72 12.78
CA TYR A 269 6.14 14.26 14.07
C TYR A 269 7.53 14.83 14.37
N VAL A 270 7.97 14.68 15.62
CA VAL A 270 9.32 15.04 16.04
C VAL A 270 10.15 13.76 16.19
N GLU A 271 11.30 13.70 15.53
CA GLU A 271 12.23 12.56 15.55
C GLU A 271 13.54 12.96 16.23
N ARG A 272 14.01 12.10 17.13
CA ARG A 272 15.35 12.18 17.72
C ARG A 272 16.34 11.53 16.77
N ASP A 273 17.14 12.32 16.08
CA ASP A 273 18.19 11.83 15.18
C ASP A 273 19.57 12.07 15.79
N PRO A 274 20.60 11.30 15.40
CA PRO A 274 21.97 11.57 15.83
C PRO A 274 22.55 12.76 15.05
N SER A 275 23.39 13.59 15.69
CA SER A 275 24.05 14.73 15.03
C SER A 275 25.13 14.31 14.02
N ILE A 276 25.61 13.07 14.12
CA ILE A 276 26.55 12.41 13.21
C ILE A 276 26.08 10.98 12.96
N ASN A 277 26.43 10.39 11.83
CA ASN A 277 26.11 8.99 11.58
C ASN A 277 26.89 8.09 12.56
N PRO A 278 26.21 7.36 13.48
CA PRO A 278 26.90 6.49 14.44
C PRO A 278 27.44 5.22 13.77
N SER A 279 27.01 4.93 12.54
CA SER A 279 27.33 3.67 11.88
C SER A 279 28.81 3.56 11.54
N GLY A 280 29.45 2.45 11.91
CA GLY A 280 30.87 2.23 11.61
C GLY A 280 31.82 3.25 12.23
N CYS A 281 31.41 3.92 13.31
CA CYS A 281 32.19 4.95 14.00
C CYS A 281 32.52 4.54 15.44
N SER A 282 33.67 4.99 15.98
CA SER A 282 34.00 4.81 17.41
C SER A 282 33.08 5.58 18.36
N CYS A 283 32.32 6.54 17.84
CA CYS A 283 31.36 7.36 18.60
C CYS A 283 30.04 6.61 18.80
N THR A 284 29.98 5.83 19.87
CA THR A 284 28.73 5.23 20.35
C THR A 284 27.86 6.33 20.98
N ASN A 285 26.63 6.47 20.50
CA ASN A 285 25.63 7.44 20.99
C ASN A 285 26.09 8.93 20.93
N PRO A 286 26.19 9.53 19.72
CA PRO A 286 26.45 10.96 19.57
C PRO A 286 25.34 11.84 20.19
N ALA A 287 25.60 13.14 20.27
CA ALA A 287 24.58 14.11 20.67
C ALA A 287 23.36 14.04 19.74
N SER A 288 22.15 14.19 20.30
CA SER A 288 20.94 14.20 19.49
C SER A 288 20.61 15.56 18.90
N ILE A 289 19.91 15.50 17.77
CA ILE A 289 19.21 16.61 17.13
C ILE A 289 17.72 16.29 17.08
N SER A 290 16.89 17.34 17.09
CA SER A 290 15.43 17.23 17.02
C SER A 290 14.96 17.63 15.62
N ASN A 291 14.34 16.71 14.89
CA ASN A 291 13.85 16.94 13.53
C ASN A 291 12.33 16.94 13.46
N TYR A 292 11.74 17.97 12.84
CA TYR A 292 10.32 17.96 12.47
C TYR A 292 10.17 17.25 11.13
N LYS A 293 9.62 16.04 11.13
CA LYS A 293 9.43 15.23 9.94
C LYS A 293 7.99 15.35 9.45
N CYS A 294 7.81 15.45 8.14
CA CYS A 294 6.53 15.47 7.45
C CYS A 294 6.53 14.35 6.41
N THR A 295 5.73 13.31 6.63
CA THR A 295 5.58 12.17 5.70
C THR A 295 4.26 12.26 4.95
N LEU A 296 4.29 11.85 3.68
CA LEU A 296 3.16 11.89 2.75
C LEU A 296 2.63 10.49 2.48
N TRP A 297 1.30 10.36 2.37
CA TRP A 297 0.62 9.08 2.24
C TRP A 297 -0.48 9.13 1.18
N GLY A 298 -0.50 8.15 0.29
CA GLY A 298 -1.55 7.96 -0.73
C GLY A 298 -2.71 7.10 -0.23
N SER A 299 -2.97 7.17 1.06
CA SER A 299 -4.15 6.63 1.75
C SER A 299 -4.46 7.52 2.94
N GLY A 300 -5.45 7.15 3.71
CA GLY A 300 -5.63 7.64 5.07
C GLY A 300 -4.45 7.29 5.98
N VAL A 301 -4.34 8.04 7.07
CA VAL A 301 -3.34 7.96 8.14
C VAL A 301 -4.03 7.76 9.48
N ASP A 302 -4.45 6.52 9.75
CA ASP A 302 -5.11 6.18 11.01
C ASP A 302 -4.11 5.94 12.14
N LYS A 303 -4.58 6.08 13.40
CA LYS A 303 -3.82 5.70 14.60
C LYS A 303 -3.29 4.26 14.53
N ALA A 304 -4.02 3.34 13.88
CA ALA A 304 -3.61 1.96 13.73
C ALA A 304 -2.33 1.78 12.87
N ALA A 305 -2.05 2.73 11.97
CA ALA A 305 -0.85 2.74 11.15
C ALA A 305 0.34 3.45 11.83
N ALA A 306 0.11 4.19 12.92
CA ALA A 306 1.16 4.83 13.72
C ALA A 306 1.90 3.80 14.60
N VAL A 307 2.73 2.97 13.98
CA VAL A 307 3.45 1.85 14.62
C VAL A 307 4.96 1.99 14.62
N ASN A 308 5.51 2.97 13.89
CA ASN A 308 6.96 3.20 13.88
C ASN A 308 7.38 4.02 15.10
N THR A 309 7.99 3.37 16.09
CA THR A 309 8.49 4.03 17.31
C THR A 309 9.94 4.50 17.21
N GLY A 310 10.57 4.37 16.03
CA GLY A 310 11.99 4.58 15.79
C GLY A 310 12.80 3.29 15.87
N GLN A 311 14.14 3.41 15.85
CA GLN A 311 15.06 2.28 15.84
C GLN A 311 16.38 2.59 16.56
N THR A 312 17.10 1.54 16.96
CA THR A 312 18.48 1.68 17.47
C THR A 312 19.49 1.62 16.32
N ARG A 313 20.49 2.50 16.32
CA ARG A 313 21.59 2.61 15.35
C ARG A 313 22.91 2.69 16.11
N ASP A 314 23.66 1.59 16.17
CA ASP A 314 24.99 1.52 16.79
C ASP A 314 25.10 2.24 18.14
N GLY A 315 24.16 1.93 19.04
CA GLY A 315 24.08 2.48 20.40
C GLY A 315 23.29 3.78 20.53
N PHE A 316 22.99 4.49 19.43
CA PHE A 316 22.07 5.63 19.45
C PHE A 316 20.62 5.16 19.25
N GLN A 317 19.70 5.64 20.07
CA GLN A 317 18.27 5.34 19.92
C GLN A 317 17.53 6.49 19.24
N VAL A 318 17.03 6.23 18.03
CA VAL A 318 16.06 7.09 17.35
C VAL A 318 14.69 6.80 17.90
N VAL A 319 13.99 7.85 18.32
CA VAL A 319 12.64 7.78 18.88
C VAL A 319 11.77 8.88 18.30
N ILE A 320 10.47 8.63 18.30
CA ILE A 320 9.46 9.54 17.76
C ILE A 320 8.53 10.03 18.88
N THR A 321 8.18 11.31 18.86
CA THR A 321 7.17 11.91 19.74
C THR A 321 6.39 13.01 19.02
N GLY A 322 5.33 13.51 19.66
CA GLY A 322 4.52 14.61 19.12
C GLY A 322 3.95 14.29 17.73
N SER A 323 3.52 13.06 17.48
CA SER A 323 3.08 12.61 16.14
C SER A 323 1.60 12.87 15.93
N ASN A 324 1.26 13.65 14.89
CA ASN A 324 -0.10 13.91 14.45
C ASN A 324 -0.37 13.37 13.04
N GLY A 325 -1.56 12.84 12.82
CA GLY A 325 -2.07 12.43 11.52
C GLY A 325 -3.17 13.37 11.02
N TYR A 326 -3.16 13.68 9.72
CA TYR A 326 -4.21 14.46 9.08
C TYR A 326 -4.56 13.90 7.70
N GLU A 327 -5.84 13.91 7.35
CA GLU A 327 -6.37 13.45 6.07
C GLU A 327 -7.17 14.54 5.40
N LYS A 328 -7.20 14.53 4.07
CA LYS A 328 -8.04 15.44 3.27
C LYS A 328 -9.53 15.25 3.59
N THR A 329 -10.24 16.34 3.86
CA THR A 329 -11.70 16.35 4.17
C THR A 329 -12.58 16.43 2.94
N ASN A 330 -12.06 16.99 1.84
CA ASN A 330 -12.67 16.78 0.56
C ASN A 330 -12.52 15.29 0.24
N THR A 331 -13.64 14.59 0.02
CA THR A 331 -13.61 13.25 -0.57
C THR A 331 -12.73 13.35 -1.81
N THR A 332 -11.51 12.84 -1.76
CA THR A 332 -10.54 12.97 -2.85
C THR A 332 -11.04 12.11 -4.00
N THR A 333 -11.98 12.67 -4.76
CA THR A 333 -12.53 12.11 -5.98
C THR A 333 -11.33 11.83 -6.86
N PRO A 334 -11.06 10.54 -7.19
CA PRO A 334 -9.89 10.19 -7.97
C PRO A 334 -9.93 10.89 -9.32
N THR A 335 -8.77 11.11 -9.92
CA THR A 335 -8.74 11.60 -11.29
C THR A 335 -9.46 10.61 -12.21
N THR A 336 -10.33 11.11 -13.10
CA THR A 336 -11.04 10.30 -14.09
C THR A 336 -10.04 9.68 -15.08
N PRO A 337 -9.90 8.34 -15.13
CA PRO A 337 -9.03 7.70 -16.10
C PRO A 337 -9.58 7.87 -17.53
N SER A 338 -8.69 7.92 -18.52
CA SER A 338 -9.09 8.08 -19.92
C SER A 338 -10.00 6.94 -20.39
N GLY A 339 -11.06 7.27 -21.13
CA GLY A 339 -12.06 6.30 -21.60
C GLY A 339 -13.17 5.95 -20.59
N TRP A 340 -13.14 6.52 -19.38
CA TRP A 340 -14.11 6.24 -18.32
C TRP A 340 -14.92 7.48 -17.92
N THR A 341 -16.09 7.26 -17.34
CA THR A 341 -16.92 8.31 -16.72
C THR A 341 -16.24 8.87 -15.47
N ASN A 342 -16.73 10.01 -14.99
CA ASN A 342 -16.30 10.57 -13.70
C ASN A 342 -16.50 9.54 -12.58
N PRO A 343 -15.58 9.47 -11.59
CA PRO A 343 -15.69 8.56 -10.46
C PRO A 343 -17.00 8.76 -9.71
N GLN A 344 -17.63 7.65 -9.35
CA GLN A 344 -18.82 7.66 -8.52
C GLN A 344 -18.51 6.97 -7.19
N GLY A 345 -18.66 7.70 -6.08
CA GLY A 345 -18.35 7.19 -4.75
C GLY A 345 -19.33 6.10 -4.31
N CYS A 346 -18.80 5.01 -3.76
CA CYS A 346 -19.57 3.86 -3.26
C CYS A 346 -19.63 3.82 -1.72
N GLY A 347 -19.22 4.89 -1.02
CA GLY A 347 -19.36 5.02 0.44
C GLY A 347 -18.61 3.96 1.26
N GLY A 348 -17.47 3.47 0.77
CA GLY A 348 -16.72 2.39 1.44
C GLY A 348 -17.35 0.99 1.26
N VAL A 349 -18.31 0.85 0.34
CA VAL A 349 -18.92 -0.42 -0.04
C VAL A 349 -18.41 -0.85 -1.42
N VAL A 350 -18.23 -2.15 -1.61
CA VAL A 350 -17.65 -2.75 -2.82
C VAL A 350 -18.73 -3.41 -3.67
N HIS A 351 -18.57 -3.35 -4.98
CA HIS A 351 -19.43 -4.05 -5.93
C HIS A 351 -19.17 -5.56 -5.88
N SER A 352 -20.23 -6.34 -5.63
CA SER A 352 -20.19 -7.81 -5.65
C SER A 352 -21.22 -8.33 -6.65
N HIS A 353 -20.76 -8.56 -7.89
CA HIS A 353 -21.60 -9.06 -8.99
C HIS A 353 -20.95 -10.29 -9.64
N PRO A 354 -21.04 -11.48 -9.01
CA PRO A 354 -20.31 -12.67 -9.48
C PRO A 354 -20.64 -13.09 -10.93
N SER A 355 -21.88 -12.89 -11.38
CA SER A 355 -22.33 -13.25 -12.74
C SER A 355 -21.77 -12.35 -13.84
N THR A 356 -21.23 -11.17 -13.50
CA THR A 356 -20.63 -10.23 -14.45
C THR A 356 -19.17 -9.93 -14.13
N CYS A 357 -18.64 -10.44 -13.01
CA CYS A 357 -17.23 -10.41 -12.63
C CYS A 357 -16.43 -11.14 -13.71
N MET A 358 -15.48 -10.42 -14.32
CA MET A 358 -14.56 -11.01 -15.29
C MET A 358 -13.13 -11.12 -14.78
N GLY A 359 -12.80 -10.42 -13.69
CA GLY A 359 -11.46 -10.46 -13.12
C GLY A 359 -11.30 -9.52 -11.95
N GLN A 360 -10.37 -9.87 -11.07
CA GLN A 360 -10.03 -9.08 -9.89
C GLN A 360 -8.53 -9.09 -9.70
N LYS A 361 -7.96 -7.98 -9.22
CA LYS A 361 -6.54 -7.88 -8.95
C LYS A 361 -6.25 -6.86 -7.86
N PHE A 362 -5.35 -7.23 -6.94
CA PHE A 362 -4.79 -6.34 -5.94
C PHE A 362 -3.43 -5.80 -6.39
N PHE A 363 -3.21 -4.51 -6.13
CA PHE A 363 -1.96 -3.78 -6.36
C PHE A 363 -1.52 -3.11 -5.05
N PRO A 364 -0.40 -3.55 -4.43
CA PRO A 364 0.10 -2.93 -3.22
C PRO A 364 0.62 -1.51 -3.52
N GLY A 365 0.37 -0.55 -2.62
CA GLY A 365 0.80 0.84 -2.83
C GLY A 365 -0.22 1.90 -2.37
N PRO A 366 -0.13 3.14 -2.89
CA PRO A 366 -1.16 4.16 -2.70
C PRO A 366 -2.46 3.80 -3.44
N PHE A 367 -3.53 4.57 -3.16
CA PHE A 367 -4.78 4.45 -3.90
C PHE A 367 -4.65 5.09 -5.29
N ASP A 368 -4.74 4.26 -6.33
CA ASP A 368 -4.57 4.69 -7.71
C ASP A 368 -5.59 3.98 -8.62
N ALA A 369 -6.73 4.64 -8.86
CA ALA A 369 -7.79 4.12 -9.71
C ALA A 369 -7.35 3.92 -11.17
N SER A 370 -6.26 4.56 -11.61
CA SER A 370 -5.74 4.39 -12.98
C SER A 370 -5.18 2.98 -13.22
N LEU A 371 -4.75 2.27 -12.16
CA LEU A 371 -4.34 0.88 -12.24
C LEU A 371 -5.49 -0.03 -12.67
N CYS A 372 -6.69 0.21 -12.13
CA CYS A 372 -7.88 -0.56 -12.50
C CYS A 372 -8.33 -0.27 -13.94
N ALA A 373 -8.23 0.99 -14.37
CA ALA A 373 -8.49 1.37 -15.77
C ALA A 373 -7.49 0.72 -16.74
N THR A 374 -6.21 0.69 -16.37
CA THR A 374 -5.15 0.04 -17.15
C THR A 374 -5.35 -1.47 -17.23
N TYR A 375 -5.68 -2.10 -16.10
CA TYR A 375 -6.03 -3.52 -16.03
C TYR A 375 -7.24 -3.85 -16.92
N ALA A 376 -8.30 -3.03 -16.86
CA ALA A 376 -9.48 -3.17 -17.71
C ALA A 376 -9.16 -3.02 -19.21
N ALA A 377 -8.34 -2.02 -19.57
CA ALA A 377 -7.93 -1.78 -20.96
C ALA A 377 -7.10 -2.95 -21.51
N ALA A 378 -6.13 -3.45 -20.72
CA ALA A 378 -5.33 -4.61 -21.08
C ALA A 378 -6.20 -5.86 -21.22
N GLN A 379 -7.18 -6.06 -20.35
CA GLN A 379 -8.09 -7.20 -20.42
C GLN A 379 -8.96 -7.14 -21.68
N ASN A 380 -9.50 -5.96 -22.01
CA ASN A 380 -10.26 -5.73 -23.24
C ASN A 380 -9.42 -5.98 -24.50
N ALA A 381 -8.17 -5.51 -24.53
CA ALA A 381 -7.24 -5.73 -25.63
C ALA A 381 -6.83 -7.20 -25.79
N GLN A 382 -6.73 -7.94 -24.69
CA GLN A 382 -6.47 -9.38 -24.74
C GLN A 382 -7.70 -10.15 -25.24
N ASN A 383 -8.89 -9.79 -24.76
CA ASN A 383 -10.14 -10.43 -25.15
C ASN A 383 -10.52 -10.16 -26.62
N SER A 384 -10.18 -9.00 -27.17
CA SER A 384 -10.42 -8.70 -28.59
C SER A 384 -9.62 -9.59 -29.55
N LYS A 385 -8.54 -10.24 -29.09
CA LYS A 385 -7.78 -11.21 -29.90
C LYS A 385 -8.53 -12.53 -30.09
N SER A 386 -9.59 -12.79 -29.31
CA SER A 386 -10.39 -14.03 -29.35
C SER A 386 -11.67 -13.92 -30.16
N VAL A 387 -11.64 -13.10 -31.21
CA VAL A 387 -12.73 -12.66 -32.12
C VAL A 387 -13.66 -13.75 -32.68
N GLY A 388 -13.38 -15.04 -32.52
CA GLY A 388 -14.26 -16.14 -32.95
C GLY A 388 -15.50 -16.38 -32.07
N LEU A 389 -15.51 -15.93 -30.81
CA LEU A 389 -16.59 -16.21 -29.83
C LEU A 389 -17.50 -15.00 -29.53
N SER A 390 -17.10 -13.77 -29.89
CA SER A 390 -17.76 -12.52 -29.48
C SER A 390 -18.95 -12.08 -30.35
N SER A 391 -19.13 -12.70 -31.52
CA SER A 391 -20.05 -12.20 -32.55
C SER A 391 -21.53 -12.45 -32.25
N TRP A 392 -21.89 -13.56 -31.58
CA TRP A 392 -23.31 -13.89 -31.32
C TRP A 392 -23.87 -13.23 -30.05
N ALA A 393 -23.04 -13.00 -29.01
CA ALA A 393 -23.47 -12.38 -27.76
C ALA A 393 -23.68 -10.86 -27.89
N SER A 394 -22.87 -10.20 -28.72
CA SER A 394 -22.96 -8.76 -28.99
C SER A 394 -24.32 -8.33 -29.58
N PHE A 395 -25.07 -9.26 -30.19
CA PHE A 395 -26.39 -9.02 -30.77
C PHE A 395 -27.47 -8.66 -29.73
N PHE A 396 -27.26 -8.96 -28.44
CA PHE A 396 -28.19 -8.63 -27.35
C PHE A 396 -27.67 -7.53 -26.40
N GLY A 397 -26.66 -6.75 -26.81
CA GLY A 397 -26.10 -5.66 -25.99
C GLY A 397 -25.23 -6.12 -24.81
N TYR A 398 -24.95 -7.43 -24.71
CA TYR A 398 -24.07 -8.02 -23.69
C TYR A 398 -22.81 -8.57 -24.36
N SER A 399 -21.64 -8.07 -23.96
CA SER A 399 -20.36 -8.67 -24.34
C SER A 399 -19.74 -9.29 -23.09
N PRO A 400 -19.77 -10.64 -22.94
CA PRO A 400 -19.15 -11.32 -21.80
C PRO A 400 -17.63 -11.11 -21.76
N LEU A 401 -17.05 -10.55 -22.82
CA LEU A 401 -15.62 -10.36 -23.02
C LEU A 401 -15.19 -8.88 -22.94
N LYS A 402 -16.12 -7.94 -22.72
CA LYS A 402 -15.77 -6.52 -22.60
C LYS A 402 -16.01 -6.04 -21.17
N CYS A 403 -14.96 -5.53 -20.53
CA CYS A 403 -15.05 -4.74 -19.32
C CYS A 403 -15.72 -3.41 -19.65
N ASN A 404 -16.94 -3.21 -19.14
CA ASN A 404 -17.71 -1.98 -19.29
C ASN A 404 -17.81 -1.20 -17.97
N PHE A 405 -17.33 -1.77 -16.88
CA PHE A 405 -17.41 -1.20 -15.54
C PHE A 405 -16.28 -1.73 -14.67
N PHE A 406 -15.70 -0.88 -13.82
CA PHE A 406 -14.83 -1.35 -12.75
C PHE A 406 -15.11 -0.65 -11.44
N ASN A 407 -14.82 -1.35 -10.34
CA ASN A 407 -14.76 -0.80 -9.00
C ASN A 407 -13.32 -0.83 -8.52
N ALA A 408 -12.81 0.33 -8.10
CA ALA A 408 -11.49 0.54 -7.53
C ALA A 408 -11.65 0.96 -6.06
N PHE A 409 -10.97 0.28 -5.15
CA PHE A 409 -11.08 0.58 -3.72
C PHE A 409 -9.78 0.34 -2.94
N MET A 410 -9.55 1.14 -1.90
CA MET A 410 -8.39 1.03 -1.01
C MET A 410 -8.71 0.07 0.13
N VAL A 411 -7.93 -1.01 0.24
CA VAL A 411 -8.11 -2.04 1.27
C VAL A 411 -7.22 -1.76 2.48
N LYS A 412 -7.79 -1.88 3.67
CA LYS A 412 -7.08 -1.85 4.95
C LYS A 412 -7.08 -3.23 5.60
N GLN A 413 -5.94 -3.59 6.19
CA GLN A 413 -5.79 -4.75 7.07
C GLN A 413 -5.41 -4.24 8.46
N ASN A 414 -6.21 -4.58 9.48
CA ASN A 414 -6.06 -4.07 10.85
C ASN A 414 -5.99 -2.53 10.92
N GLY A 415 -6.72 -1.83 10.04
CA GLY A 415 -6.68 -0.37 9.95
C GLY A 415 -5.47 0.21 9.20
N ILE A 416 -4.56 -0.62 8.69
CA ILE A 416 -3.39 -0.17 7.92
C ILE A 416 -3.64 -0.37 6.43
N ALA A 417 -3.46 0.69 5.64
CA ALA A 417 -3.64 0.67 4.20
C ALA A 417 -2.66 -0.30 3.51
N LYS A 418 -3.19 -1.09 2.57
CA LYS A 418 -2.43 -2.10 1.82
C LYS A 418 -2.28 -1.78 0.35
N GLY A 419 -3.31 -1.26 -0.29
CA GLY A 419 -3.25 -0.90 -1.71
C GLY A 419 -4.59 -0.87 -2.42
N THR A 420 -4.50 -0.69 -3.73
CA THR A 420 -5.65 -0.58 -4.64
C THR A 420 -6.11 -1.97 -5.06
N TYR A 421 -7.38 -2.24 -4.87
CA TYR A 421 -8.03 -3.46 -5.36
C TYR A 421 -8.98 -3.12 -6.50
N CYS A 422 -8.89 -3.90 -7.58
CA CYS A 422 -9.65 -3.71 -8.80
C CYS A 422 -10.60 -4.88 -9.01
N SER A 423 -11.86 -4.57 -9.29
CA SER A 423 -12.86 -5.55 -9.74
C SER A 423 -13.45 -5.12 -11.07
N LEU A 424 -13.35 -5.99 -12.09
CA LEU A 424 -13.80 -5.72 -13.45
C LEU A 424 -15.11 -6.44 -13.74
N PHE A 425 -16.04 -5.74 -14.40
CA PHE A 425 -17.35 -6.25 -14.72
C PHE A 425 -17.77 -5.96 -16.17
N THR A 426 -18.53 -6.88 -16.74
CA THR A 426 -19.05 -6.75 -18.11
C THR A 426 -20.30 -5.88 -18.21
N GLN A 427 -20.92 -5.56 -17.07
CA GLN A 427 -22.13 -4.75 -16.95
C GLN A 427 -21.87 -3.53 -16.07
N GLN A 428 -22.50 -2.41 -16.41
CA GLN A 428 -22.49 -1.18 -15.62
C GLN A 428 -23.50 -1.22 -14.49
N TYR A 429 -23.12 -0.64 -13.35
CA TYR A 429 -23.94 -0.60 -12.15
C TYR A 429 -24.03 0.82 -11.61
N ASN A 430 -25.17 1.14 -11.01
CA ASN A 430 -25.27 2.34 -10.19
C ASN A 430 -24.44 2.16 -8.89
N PRO A 431 -23.81 3.20 -8.33
CA PRO A 431 -23.06 3.09 -7.08
C PRO A 431 -23.84 2.48 -5.92
N SER A 432 -25.17 2.70 -5.86
CA SER A 432 -26.07 2.11 -4.86
C SER A 432 -26.19 0.58 -4.94
N ALA A 433 -25.74 -0.04 -6.03
CA ALA A 433 -25.69 -1.49 -6.19
C ALA A 433 -24.41 -2.13 -5.59
N ALA A 434 -23.54 -1.34 -4.97
CA ALA A 434 -22.48 -1.87 -4.11
C ALA A 434 -23.10 -2.49 -2.85
N SER A 435 -22.66 -3.68 -2.46
CA SER A 435 -23.33 -4.48 -1.43
C SER A 435 -22.36 -5.18 -0.46
N TYR A 436 -21.06 -5.16 -0.74
CA TYR A 436 -20.10 -5.89 0.05
C TYR A 436 -19.26 -4.97 0.94
N THR A 437 -19.21 -5.32 2.22
CA THR A 437 -18.28 -4.74 3.19
C THR A 437 -17.56 -5.91 3.86
N PRO A 438 -16.22 -5.97 3.78
CA PRO A 438 -15.48 -7.00 4.50
C PRO A 438 -15.56 -6.77 6.01
N SER A 439 -15.33 -7.84 6.77
CA SER A 439 -15.28 -7.78 8.22
C SER A 439 -14.02 -8.50 8.73
N PHE A 440 -14.15 -9.55 9.52
CA PHE A 440 -13.02 -10.32 10.02
C PHE A 440 -12.83 -11.59 9.18
N SER A 441 -11.62 -11.81 8.68
CA SER A 441 -11.27 -13.00 7.89
C SER A 441 -9.78 -13.31 7.99
N ALA A 442 -9.43 -14.59 7.99
CA ALA A 442 -8.04 -15.08 8.09
C ALA A 442 -7.24 -14.50 9.28
N GLY A 443 -7.91 -14.21 10.41
CA GLY A 443 -7.25 -13.66 11.61
C GLY A 443 -7.05 -12.14 11.60
N PHE A 444 -7.52 -11.45 10.57
CA PHE A 444 -7.35 -10.00 10.41
C PHE A 444 -8.71 -9.30 10.28
N SER A 445 -8.78 -8.05 10.77
CA SER A 445 -9.89 -7.16 10.41
C SER A 445 -9.59 -6.51 9.07
N TRP A 446 -10.60 -6.50 8.20
CA TRP A 446 -10.53 -5.93 6.86
C TRP A 446 -11.55 -4.80 6.75
N SER A 447 -11.14 -3.68 6.17
CA SER A 447 -12.04 -2.57 5.89
C SER A 447 -11.68 -1.91 4.57
N ILE A 448 -12.63 -1.12 4.06
CA ILE A 448 -12.49 -0.37 2.82
C ILE A 448 -12.43 1.11 3.19
N GLU A 449 -11.29 1.74 2.93
CA GLU A 449 -11.13 3.17 3.21
C GLU A 449 -11.94 4.02 2.22
N SER A 450 -11.78 3.70 0.94
CA SER A 450 -12.43 4.42 -0.15
C SER A 450 -12.82 3.42 -1.24
N SER A 451 -13.94 3.67 -1.90
CA SER A 451 -14.46 2.83 -2.99
C SER A 451 -15.13 3.69 -4.04
N TRP A 452 -14.74 3.47 -5.29
CA TRP A 452 -15.14 4.27 -6.44
C TRP A 452 -15.47 3.38 -7.62
N SER A 453 -16.51 3.76 -8.36
CA SER A 453 -16.96 3.04 -9.55
C SER A 453 -16.85 3.91 -10.81
N PHE A 454 -16.60 3.24 -11.93
CA PHE A 454 -16.33 3.85 -13.21
C PHE A 454 -17.02 3.05 -14.32
N CYS A 455 -17.75 3.74 -15.18
CA CYS A 455 -18.38 3.17 -16.36
C CYS A 455 -17.55 3.49 -17.60
N SER A 456 -17.47 2.56 -18.55
CA SER A 456 -16.90 2.85 -19.86
C SER A 456 -17.77 3.90 -20.58
N LYS A 457 -17.13 4.85 -21.27
CA LYS A 457 -17.82 5.81 -22.14
C LYS A 457 -18.51 5.17 -23.34
#